data_AF-S6BRF4-F1
#
_entry.id   AF-S6BRF4-F1
#
_cell.length_a   1.000
_cell.length_b   1.000
_cell.length_c   1.000
_cell.angle_alpha   90.00
_cell.angle_beta   90.00
_cell.angle_gamma   90.00
#
_symmetry.space_group_name_H-M   'P 1'
#
loop_
_entity.id
_entity.type
_entity.pdbx_description
1 polymer ?
#
loop_
_entity_poly.entity_id
_entity_poly.type
_entity_poly.pdbx_seq_one_letter_code
_entity_poly.pdbx_strand_id
1 'polypeptide(L)' 'MRQAERDQGLREGLTTSERERLKALERENRELRRANEILKTASAFFAQAELDRKLKR' A
#
# COMPACT_ATOMS: atom_id res chain seq x y z
N MET A 1 -8.79 -27.46 16.24
CA MET A 1 -7.48 -28.08 16.59
C MET A 1 -6.32 -27.43 15.84
N ARG A 2 -6.18 -27.58 14.51
CA ARG A 2 -4.97 -27.12 13.78
C ARG A 2 -4.63 -25.63 13.89
N GLN A 3 -5.63 -24.75 13.97
CA GLN A 3 -5.38 -23.30 14.13
C GLN A 3 -4.97 -22.95 15.57
N ALA A 4 -5.59 -23.60 16.56
CA ALA A 4 -5.21 -23.42 17.97
C ALA A 4 -3.77 -23.88 18.23
N GLU A 5 -3.32 -24.97 17.58
CA GLU A 5 -1.91 -25.40 17.64
C GLU A 5 -0.95 -24.33 17.10
N ARG A 6 -1.32 -23.64 16.00
CA ARG A 6 -0.52 -22.54 15.44
C ARG A 6 -0.53 -21.32 16.35
N ASP A 7 -1.69 -20.95 16.87
CA ASP A 7 -1.85 -19.81 17.78
C ASP A 7 -1.09 -20.03 19.10
N GLN A 8 -0.86 -21.29 19.49
CA GLN A 8 -0.03 -21.68 20.65
C GLN A 8 1.46 -21.91 20.30
N GLY A 9 1.87 -21.74 19.03
CA GLY A 9 3.24 -21.96 18.59
C GLY A 9 3.67 -23.44 18.52
N LEU A 10 2.73 -24.37 18.66
CA LEU A 10 2.97 -25.82 18.58
C LEU A 10 3.07 -26.32 17.13
N ARG A 11 2.78 -25.45 16.15
CA ARG A 11 2.77 -25.79 14.74
C ARG A 11 3.16 -24.60 13.88
N GLU A 12 3.92 -24.88 12.82
CA GLU A 12 4.30 -23.89 11.82
C GLU A 12 3.08 -23.30 11.07
N GLY A 13 3.21 -22.03 10.72
CA GLY A 13 2.22 -21.23 9.99
C GLY A 13 1.81 -19.99 10.75
N LEU A 14 1.14 -19.07 10.04
CA LEU A 14 0.67 -17.81 10.63
C LEU A 14 -0.39 -18.07 11.69
N THR A 15 -0.20 -17.45 12.84
CA THR A 15 -1.22 -17.26 13.86
C THR A 15 -2.39 -16.44 13.29
N THR A 16 -3.53 -16.51 13.96
CA THR A 16 -4.71 -15.73 13.63
C THR A 16 -4.40 -14.22 13.66
N SER A 17 -3.68 -13.77 14.69
CA SER A 17 -3.25 -12.36 14.85
C SER A 17 -2.33 -11.89 13.72
N GLU A 18 -1.35 -12.71 13.33
CA GLU A 18 -0.45 -12.36 12.22
C GLU A 18 -1.21 -12.28 10.89
N ARG A 19 -2.17 -13.18 10.65
CA ARG A 19 -3.00 -13.15 9.46
C ARG A 19 -3.88 -11.90 9.40
N GLU A 20 -4.44 -11.47 10.53
CA GLU A 20 -5.22 -10.24 10.61
C GLU A 20 -4.36 -9.00 10.35
N ARG A 21 -3.17 -8.94 10.96
CA ARG A 21 -2.21 -7.86 10.73
C ARG A 21 -1.76 -7.79 9.27
N LEU A 22 -1.48 -8.93 8.63
CA LEU A 22 -1.13 -8.98 7.21
C LEU A 22 -2.26 -8.45 6.33
N LYS A 23 -3.51 -8.85 6.58
CA LYS A 23 -4.67 -8.31 5.84
C LYS A 23 -4.82 -6.80 6.00
N ALA A 24 -4.61 -6.28 7.20
CA ALA A 24 -4.65 -4.84 7.47
C ALA A 24 -3.54 -4.11 6.70
N LEU A 25 -2.30 -4.61 6.76
CA LEU A 25 -1.17 -4.05 6.03
C LEU A 25 -1.36 -4.11 4.51
N GLU A 26 -1.89 -5.20 3.97
CA GLU A 26 -2.18 -5.32 2.54
C GLU A 26 -3.23 -4.29 2.10
N ARG A 27 -4.24 -4.04 2.93
CA ARG A 27 -5.25 -3.01 2.65
C ARG A 27 -4.62 -1.61 2.66
N GLU A 28 -3.87 -1.29 3.69
CA GLU A 28 -3.18 0.00 3.81
C GLU A 28 -2.21 0.21 2.63
N ASN A 29 -1.44 -0.81 2.27
CA ASN A 29 -0.51 -0.72 1.14
C ASN A 29 -1.23 -0.46 -0.19
N ARG A 30 -2.41 -1.07 -0.41
CA ARG A 30 -3.23 -0.79 -1.60
C ARG A 30 -3.72 0.66 -1.62
N GLU A 31 -4.18 1.19 -0.49
CA GLU A 31 -4.63 2.57 -0.37
C GLU A 31 -3.48 3.55 -0.58
N LEU A 32 -2.31 3.30 0.03
CA LEU A 32 -1.10 4.10 -0.17
C LEU A 32 -0.60 4.08 -1.61
N ARG A 33 -0.62 2.93 -2.28
CA ARG A 33 -0.29 2.83 -3.71
C ARG A 33 -1.23 3.68 -4.55
N ARG A 34 -2.54 3.61 -4.30
CA ARG A 34 -3.52 4.43 -5.03
C ARG A 34 -3.28 5.92 -4.82
N ALA A 35 -3.02 6.35 -3.58
CA ALA A 35 -2.70 7.74 -3.27
C ALA A 35 -1.42 8.19 -3.98
N ASN A 36 -0.37 7.38 -3.96
CA ASN A 36 0.88 7.68 -4.65
C ASN A 36 0.71 7.81 -6.16
N GLU A 37 -0.12 6.97 -6.79
CA GLU A 37 -0.39 7.11 -8.23
C GLU A 37 -1.10 8.43 -8.54
N ILE A 38 -2.09 8.83 -7.73
CA ILE A 38 -2.76 10.14 -7.88
C ILE A 38 -1.74 11.28 -7.77
N LEU A 39 -0.85 11.22 -6.78
CA LEU A 39 0.17 12.25 -6.57
C LEU A 39 1.17 12.31 -7.74
N LYS A 40 1.61 11.17 -8.26
CA LYS A 40 2.50 11.11 -9.44
C LYS A 40 1.82 11.73 -10.67
N THR A 41 0.57 11.35 -10.93
CA THR A 41 -0.20 11.91 -12.05
C THR A 41 -0.36 13.41 -11.90
N ALA A 42 -0.77 13.89 -10.72
CA ALA A 42 -0.89 15.32 -10.45
C ALA A 42 0.45 16.05 -10.66
N SER A 43 1.54 15.49 -10.16
CA SER A 43 2.89 16.05 -10.31
C SER A 43 3.30 16.17 -11.78
N ALA A 44 2.99 15.16 -12.60
CA ALA A 44 3.25 15.19 -14.04
C ALA A 44 2.43 16.29 -14.75
N PHE A 45 1.15 16.44 -14.40
CA PHE A 45 0.30 17.51 -14.95
C PHE A 45 0.85 18.90 -14.61
N PHE A 46 1.28 19.13 -13.36
CA PHE A 46 1.85 20.41 -12.95
C PHE A 46 3.19 20.69 -13.64
N ALA A 47 4.05 19.66 -13.75
CA ALA A 47 5.32 19.80 -14.46
C ALA A 47 5.12 20.20 -15.93
N GLN A 48 4.16 19.58 -16.63
CA GLN A 48 3.84 19.94 -18.00
C GLN A 48 3.34 21.39 -18.10
N ALA A 49 2.41 21.79 -17.22
CA ALA A 49 1.88 23.15 -17.22
C ALA A 49 2.96 24.21 -16.92
N GLU A 50 3.95 23.89 -16.09
CA GLU A 50 5.10 24.77 -15.83
C GLU A 50 6.01 24.89 -17.04
N LEU A 51 6.29 23.78 -17.74
CA LEU A 51 7.08 23.78 -18.97
C LEU A 51 6.40 24.63 -20.06
N ASP A 52 5.09 24.46 -20.26
CA ASP A 52 4.33 25.22 -21.25
C ASP A 52 4.36 26.74 -20.97
N ARG A 53 4.36 27.14 -19.69
CA ARG A 53 4.48 28.54 -19.29
C ARG A 53 5.87 29.11 -19.57
N LYS A 54 6.93 28.32 -19.38
CA LYS A 54 8.32 28.73 -19.67
C LYS A 54 8.55 28.90 -21.17
N LEU A 55 7.98 28.03 -22.00
CA LEU A 55 8.13 28.07 -23.47
C LEU A 55 7.35 29.21 -24.16
N LYS A 56 6.33 29.77 -23.51
CA LYS A 56 5.53 30.89 -24.04
C LYS A 56 6.06 32.28 -23.64
N ARG A 57 7.11 32.35 -22.83
CA ARG A 57 7.83 33.58 -22.50
C ARG A 57 8.98 33.80 -23.47
#